data_AF-A0A7L2TCY8-F1
#
_entry.id   AF-A0A7L2TCY8-F1
#
_cell.length_a   1.000
_cell.length_b   1.000
_cell.length_c   1.000
_cell.angle_alpha   90.00
_cell.angle_beta   90.00
_cell.angle_gamma   90.00
#
_symmetry.space_group_name_H-M   'P 1'
#
loop_
_entity.id
_entity.type
_entity.pdbx_description
1 polymer ?
#
loop_
_entity_poly.entity_id
_entity_poly.type
_entity_poly.pdbx_seq_one_letter_code
_entity_poly.pdbx_strand_id
1 'polypeptide(L)'
;ASSAQELLQVSRGPALSSNLAALAIARLARLSGEQHGDAGSLRGDPRFQQLLSTVDTQISQVWNAPLLQLLRSLPALGLARGGRPLRSVEQEVLWRLRRLSLRQLVQLAELLAGQGHEGPLLPEVLRKLELRWTELDGTRTVVTLMAKVGHLSPALMERLEDKALELAEQFDPDELRRVVLALALQQRRCVPLLRALSYHLLQKPAELPLPVLTDLLFAFSKLSFQQPQVLHRLSLELQPHLGTLSPAQVLRCARSFASLRWLSRPLAEAIAQYSLDNAQNLSVTQLCGILVSFARLNFQPSSSEEFFSMLQERLQGQEQQLDVPLLTDVVWSLCVLQQARPPQLRQVLSPKFHARLRGDTSPRAQSLWQKLLHINATARLETPGYEGPFLPPEALGGDGDRDKDKDKTTPLQRGLREALAGALGGPDVVRCDVSTVYGWDIDAEVVLDSDNKPLPVRDFAAPHLAHSEGTKPLPPGARRVAVLRWELPQFSSRGRELLGRGSMARRHLRAAGFLLAEVSAGKRPGDPRG
;
A
#
# COMPACT_ATOMS: atom_id res chain seq x y z
N ALA A 1 42.14 26.86 14.03
CA ALA A 1 42.77 25.64 13.52
C ALA A 1 42.00 25.17 12.30
N SER A 2 42.59 25.35 11.13
CA SER A 2 42.02 25.05 9.80
C SER A 2 42.53 23.73 9.24
N SER A 3 43.54 23.10 9.87
CA SER A 3 44.10 21.81 9.45
C SER A 3 44.01 20.73 10.54
N ALA A 4 43.95 19.45 10.15
CA ALA A 4 43.93 18.32 11.07
C ALA A 4 45.20 18.24 11.93
N GLN A 5 46.35 18.65 11.38
CA GLN A 5 47.62 18.71 12.11
C GLN A 5 47.62 19.78 13.21
N GLU A 6 47.04 20.96 12.98
CA GLU A 6 46.89 22.01 14.00
C GLU A 6 45.98 21.56 15.15
N LEU A 7 44.90 20.83 14.84
CA LEU A 7 43.99 20.30 15.87
C LEU A 7 44.66 19.22 16.73
N LEU A 8 45.53 18.40 16.14
CA LEU A 8 46.32 17.42 16.89
C LEU A 8 47.43 18.07 17.71
N GLN A 9 47.94 19.25 17.34
CA GLN A 9 48.91 20.00 18.16
C GLN A 9 48.30 20.53 19.46
N VAL A 10 46.96 20.66 19.54
CA VAL A 10 46.27 21.03 20.79
C VAL A 10 46.56 20.02 21.91
N SER A 11 46.85 18.75 21.59
CA SER A 11 47.19 17.72 22.58
C SER A 11 48.52 17.99 23.31
N ARG A 12 49.38 18.87 22.78
CA ARG A 12 50.71 19.20 23.35
C ARG A 12 50.68 20.37 24.34
N GLY A 13 49.54 21.01 24.58
CA GLY A 13 49.42 22.15 25.49
C GLY A 13 49.51 21.76 26.99
N PRO A 14 49.95 22.65 27.89
CA PRO A 14 50.28 22.30 29.29
C PRO A 14 49.08 22.01 30.21
N ALA A 15 47.85 22.16 29.74
CA ALA A 15 46.62 21.85 30.48
C ALA A 15 45.47 21.61 29.49
N LEU A 16 45.48 20.47 28.81
CA LEU A 16 44.41 20.12 27.88
C LEU A 16 43.11 19.87 28.66
N SER A 17 42.15 20.79 28.55
CA SER A 17 40.81 20.57 29.13
C SER A 17 40.04 19.52 28.34
N SER A 18 39.24 18.70 29.03
CA SER A 18 38.40 17.68 28.40
C SER A 18 37.40 18.24 27.40
N ASN A 19 36.92 19.48 27.62
CA ASN A 19 36.06 20.20 26.68
C ASN A 19 36.78 20.57 25.37
N LEU A 20 38.01 21.06 25.46
CA LEU A 20 38.82 21.37 24.27
C LEU A 20 39.18 20.09 23.52
N ALA A 21 39.51 19.01 24.24
CA ALA A 21 39.76 17.70 23.66
C ALA A 21 38.52 17.17 22.92
N ALA A 22 37.34 17.27 23.54
CA ALA A 22 36.06 16.87 22.94
C ALA A 22 35.75 17.64 21.64
N LEU A 23 35.94 18.97 21.66
CA LEU A 23 35.74 19.82 20.49
C LEU A 23 36.78 19.57 19.40
N ALA A 24 38.03 19.29 19.76
CA ALA A 24 39.09 18.93 18.82
C ALA A 24 38.76 17.61 18.10
N ILE A 25 38.33 16.57 18.84
CA ILE A 25 37.89 15.29 18.26
C ILE A 25 36.70 15.49 17.32
N ALA A 26 35.69 16.29 17.72
CA ALA A 26 34.55 16.57 16.87
C ALA A 26 34.92 17.30 15.58
N ARG A 27 35.88 18.23 15.64
CA ARG A 27 36.41 18.92 14.45
C ARG A 27 37.20 17.97 13.56
N LEU A 28 38.03 17.11 14.14
CA LEU A 28 38.78 16.08 13.39
C LEU A 28 37.84 15.12 12.65
N ALA A 29 36.72 14.72 13.27
CA ALA A 29 35.71 13.89 12.63
C ALA A 29 35.09 14.56 11.39
N ARG A 30 34.82 15.87 11.45
CA ARG A 30 34.28 16.61 10.30
C ARG A 30 35.29 16.70 9.15
N LEU A 31 36.55 17.04 9.46
CA LEU A 31 37.61 17.14 8.46
C LEU A 31 37.89 15.78 7.80
N SER A 32 37.86 14.70 8.57
CA SER A 32 38.04 13.34 8.05
C SER A 32 36.89 12.90 7.13
N GLY A 33 35.66 13.35 7.40
CA GLY A 33 34.50 13.07 6.54
C GLY A 33 34.52 13.84 5.21
N GLU A 34 35.09 15.05 5.18
CA GLU A 34 35.20 15.86 3.96
C GLU A 34 36.30 15.36 3.02
N GLN A 35 37.40 14.82 3.56
CA GLN A 35 38.58 14.42 2.78
C GLN A 35 38.60 12.95 2.31
N HIS A 36 37.52 12.17 2.54
CA HIS A 36 37.30 10.79 2.07
C HIS A 36 38.41 9.73 2.30
N GLY A 37 39.45 10.02 3.08
CA GLY A 37 40.50 9.03 3.32
C GLY A 37 41.55 9.49 4.32
N ASP A 38 41.26 9.39 5.63
CA ASP A 38 42.32 9.40 6.66
C ASP A 38 41.89 8.89 8.05
N ALA A 39 40.70 8.29 8.19
CA ALA A 39 40.23 7.82 9.51
C ALA A 39 41.12 6.72 10.11
N GLY A 40 41.81 5.94 9.29
CA GLY A 40 42.75 4.89 9.73
C GLY A 40 44.07 5.44 10.28
N SER A 41 44.66 6.44 9.61
CA SER A 41 45.92 7.07 10.03
C SER A 41 45.73 7.89 11.31
N LEU A 42 44.57 8.55 11.47
CA LEU A 42 44.20 9.29 12.68
C LEU A 42 44.08 8.40 13.92
N ARG A 43 43.58 7.16 13.78
CA ARG A 43 43.48 6.22 14.92
C ARG A 43 44.84 5.78 15.44
N GLY A 44 45.83 5.69 14.56
CA GLY A 44 47.21 5.34 14.91
C GLY A 44 48.02 6.49 15.49
N ASP A 45 47.55 7.74 15.37
CA ASP A 45 48.29 8.91 15.84
C ASP A 45 48.29 8.98 17.38
N PRO A 46 49.46 9.01 18.05
CA PRO A 46 49.55 9.07 19.50
C PRO A 46 48.90 10.33 20.09
N ARG A 47 48.83 11.43 19.33
CA ARG A 47 48.18 12.68 19.75
C ARG A 47 46.66 12.50 19.81
N PHE A 48 46.07 11.77 18.86
CA PHE A 48 44.65 11.47 18.88
C PHE A 48 44.30 10.54 20.05
N GLN A 49 45.14 9.55 20.34
CA GLN A 49 45.01 8.69 21.53
C GLN A 49 45.10 9.50 22.83
N GLN A 50 45.96 10.52 22.89
CA GLN A 50 46.06 11.43 24.03
C GLN A 50 44.79 12.30 24.20
N LEU A 51 44.17 12.75 23.10
CA LEU A 51 42.87 13.43 23.17
C LEU A 51 41.79 12.50 23.72
N LEU A 52 41.74 11.25 23.23
CA LEU A 52 40.79 10.24 23.70
C LEU A 52 40.98 9.90 25.19
N SER A 53 42.21 9.71 25.65
CA SER A 53 42.51 9.41 27.05
C SER A 53 42.16 10.57 27.98
N THR A 54 42.38 11.81 27.54
CA THR A 54 42.00 13.01 28.29
C THR A 54 40.47 13.10 28.44
N VAL A 55 39.72 12.80 27.38
CA VAL A 55 38.27 12.75 27.45
C VAL A 55 37.79 11.62 28.36
N ASP A 56 38.37 10.41 28.25
CA ASP A 56 37.98 9.24 29.06
C ASP A 56 38.22 9.47 30.57
N THR A 57 39.34 10.12 30.93
CA THR A 57 39.70 10.38 32.33
C THR A 57 38.89 11.51 32.98
N GLN A 58 38.46 12.51 32.20
CA GLN A 58 37.79 13.72 32.69
C GLN A 58 36.39 13.89 32.10
N ILE A 59 35.72 12.77 31.77
CA ILE A 59 34.45 12.80 31.03
C ILE A 59 33.33 13.52 31.79
N SER A 60 33.35 13.43 33.13
CA SER A 60 32.43 14.11 34.02
C SER A 60 32.55 15.65 33.99
N GLN A 61 33.62 16.20 33.44
CA GLN A 61 33.82 17.65 33.29
C GLN A 61 33.42 18.18 31.90
N VAL A 62 33.16 17.28 30.94
CA VAL A 62 32.75 17.65 29.58
C VAL A 62 31.33 18.19 29.60
N TRP A 63 31.06 19.32 28.94
CA TRP A 63 29.73 19.91 28.86
C TRP A 63 28.81 19.09 27.95
N ASN A 64 27.48 19.23 28.14
CA ASN A 64 26.48 18.43 27.43
C ASN A 64 26.58 18.57 25.90
N ALA A 65 26.80 19.77 25.37
CA ALA A 65 26.90 19.98 23.92
C ALA A 65 28.15 19.27 23.30
N PRO A 66 29.38 19.49 23.81
CA PRO A 66 30.55 18.71 23.40
C PRO A 66 30.39 17.19 23.57
N LEU A 67 29.72 16.74 24.63
CA LEU A 67 29.46 15.32 24.88
C LEU A 67 28.58 14.68 23.79
N LEU A 68 27.51 15.36 23.38
CA LEU A 68 26.66 14.90 22.27
C LEU A 68 27.39 14.92 20.92
N GLN A 69 28.28 15.91 20.72
CA GLN A 69 29.13 15.96 19.53
C GLN A 69 30.13 14.79 19.50
N LEU A 70 30.70 14.42 20.64
CA LEU A 70 31.58 13.25 20.76
C LEU A 70 30.83 11.97 20.37
N LEU A 71 29.62 11.76 20.89
CA LEU A 71 28.80 10.59 20.58
C LEU A 71 28.54 10.44 19.06
N ARG A 72 28.40 11.56 18.35
CA ARG A 72 28.29 11.58 16.88
C ARG A 72 29.62 11.33 16.17
N SER A 73 30.71 11.85 16.72
CA SER A 73 32.02 11.94 16.07
C SER A 73 32.84 10.66 16.18
N LEU A 74 32.75 9.95 17.32
CA LEU A 74 33.53 8.74 17.57
C LEU A 74 33.20 7.60 16.58
N PRO A 75 31.92 7.30 16.27
CA PRO A 75 31.57 6.32 15.24
C PRO A 75 31.94 6.78 13.83
N ALA A 76 31.89 8.09 13.54
CA ALA A 76 32.28 8.63 12.23
C ALA A 76 33.79 8.49 11.97
N LEU A 77 34.60 8.58 13.02
CA LEU A 77 36.02 8.22 12.99
C LEU A 77 36.25 6.70 12.94
N GLY A 78 35.16 5.90 12.93
CA GLY A 78 35.07 4.45 12.87
C GLY A 78 35.69 3.70 14.06
N LEU A 79 35.70 4.34 15.23
CA LEU A 79 35.95 3.62 16.47
C LEU A 79 34.87 2.54 16.67
N ALA A 80 35.29 1.38 17.19
CA ALA A 80 34.40 0.24 17.37
C ALA A 80 33.21 0.59 18.28
N ARG A 81 32.01 0.19 17.86
CA ARG A 81 30.80 0.27 18.69
C ARG A 81 30.98 -0.68 19.87
N GLY A 82 31.13 -0.13 21.07
CA GLY A 82 31.52 -0.88 22.27
C GLY A 82 33.00 -0.77 22.67
N GLY A 83 33.82 0.00 21.95
CA GLY A 83 35.14 0.41 22.44
C GLY A 83 35.01 1.27 23.71
N ARG A 84 36.01 1.17 24.60
CA ARG A 84 36.06 1.93 25.86
C ARG A 84 35.68 3.42 25.74
N PRO A 85 36.26 4.22 24.81
CA PRO A 85 35.96 5.65 24.73
C PRO A 85 34.50 5.94 24.35
N LEU A 86 33.86 5.09 23.54
CA LEU A 86 32.45 5.27 23.19
C LEU A 86 31.53 4.89 24.36
N ARG A 87 31.82 3.79 25.05
CA ARG A 87 31.06 3.35 26.23
C ARG A 87 31.10 4.39 27.35
N SER A 88 32.26 5.00 27.60
CA SER A 88 32.40 6.06 28.61
C SER A 88 31.50 7.26 28.28
N VAL A 89 31.45 7.67 27.00
CA VAL A 89 30.58 8.76 26.54
C VAL A 89 29.10 8.37 26.68
N GLU A 90 28.70 7.18 26.24
CA GLU A 90 27.33 6.68 26.36
C GLU A 90 26.86 6.64 27.82
N GLN A 91 27.72 6.14 28.73
CA GLN A 91 27.41 6.04 30.15
C GLN A 91 27.28 7.41 30.82
N GLU A 92 28.14 8.36 30.47
CA GLU A 92 28.03 9.73 30.99
C GLU A 92 26.75 10.42 30.49
N VAL A 93 26.38 10.21 29.22
CA VAL A 93 25.10 10.71 28.68
C VAL A 93 23.92 10.08 29.42
N LEU A 94 23.95 8.77 29.70
CA LEU A 94 22.93 8.07 30.48
C LEU A 94 22.75 8.67 31.88
N TRP A 95 23.85 8.93 32.59
CA TRP A 95 23.81 9.55 33.92
C TRP A 95 23.22 10.96 33.90
N ARG A 96 23.49 11.71 32.82
CA ARG A 96 22.99 13.09 32.66
C ARG A 96 21.64 13.19 32.00
N LEU A 97 21.05 12.09 31.56
CA LEU A 97 19.87 12.08 30.71
C LEU A 97 18.71 12.91 31.28
N ARG A 98 18.51 12.89 32.60
CA ARG A 98 17.47 13.67 33.30
C ARG A 98 17.69 15.19 33.23
N ARG A 99 18.93 15.65 33.07
CA ARG A 99 19.33 17.06 33.02
C ARG A 99 19.40 17.60 31.60
N LEU A 100 19.23 16.75 30.58
CA LEU A 100 19.23 17.19 29.19
C LEU A 100 17.93 17.95 28.87
N SER A 101 18.09 19.04 28.13
CA SER A 101 16.95 19.77 27.57
C SER A 101 16.21 18.90 26.54
N LEU A 102 14.94 19.18 26.28
CA LEU A 102 14.16 18.43 25.31
C LEU A 102 14.78 18.48 23.91
N ARG A 103 15.30 19.65 23.50
CA ARG A 103 16.02 19.81 22.23
C ARG A 103 17.22 18.85 22.12
N GLN A 104 17.97 18.69 23.21
CA GLN A 104 19.10 17.74 23.26
C GLN A 104 18.63 16.29 23.22
N LEU A 105 17.52 15.95 23.88
CA LEU A 105 16.93 14.61 23.81
C LEU A 105 16.47 14.25 22.40
N VAL A 106 15.85 15.20 21.68
CA VAL A 106 15.44 15.00 20.28
C VAL A 106 16.66 14.81 19.36
N GLN A 107 17.68 15.66 19.48
CA GLN A 107 18.91 15.53 18.71
C GLN A 107 19.60 14.18 18.97
N LEU A 108 19.60 13.73 20.23
CA LEU A 108 20.15 12.46 20.64
C LEU A 108 19.35 11.28 20.06
N ALA A 109 18.02 11.33 20.12
CA ALA A 109 17.17 10.30 19.54
C ALA A 109 17.33 10.20 18.02
N GLU A 110 17.40 11.34 17.32
CA GLU A 110 17.63 11.38 15.87
C GLU A 110 19.00 10.78 15.50
N LEU A 111 20.04 11.11 16.27
CA LEU A 111 21.38 10.58 16.06
C LEU A 111 21.41 9.06 16.24
N LEU A 112 20.84 8.57 17.35
CA LEU A 112 20.86 7.15 17.71
C LEU A 112 19.99 6.32 16.77
N ALA A 113 18.85 6.85 16.32
CA ALA A 113 17.99 6.20 15.33
C ALA A 113 18.75 5.86 14.03
N GLY A 114 19.66 6.75 13.58
CA GLY A 114 20.48 6.52 12.40
C GLY A 114 21.65 5.54 12.60
N GLN A 115 22.03 5.26 13.85
CA GLN A 115 23.15 4.38 14.17
C GLN A 115 22.73 2.92 14.42
N GLY A 116 21.44 2.66 14.67
CA GLY A 116 20.89 1.33 14.96
C GLY A 116 20.76 1.04 16.46
N HIS A 117 19.98 0.02 16.81
CA HIS A 117 19.70 -0.38 18.19
C HIS A 117 20.88 -1.16 18.80
N GLU A 118 21.93 -0.45 19.26
CA GLU A 118 22.97 -1.04 20.09
C GLU A 118 23.10 -0.26 21.40
N GLY A 119 22.94 -0.96 22.53
CA GLY A 119 23.14 -0.41 23.87
C GLY A 119 21.90 0.15 24.58
N PRO A 120 22.00 0.43 25.90
CA PRO A 120 20.89 0.84 26.75
C PRO A 120 20.49 2.32 26.59
N LEU A 121 21.29 3.13 25.88
CA LEU A 121 21.07 4.57 25.75
C LEU A 121 19.80 4.91 24.97
N LEU A 122 19.58 4.31 23.80
CA LEU A 122 18.43 4.61 22.96
C LEU A 122 17.09 4.31 23.65
N PRO A 123 16.86 3.12 24.26
CA PRO A 123 15.63 2.85 25.01
C PRO A 123 15.34 3.88 26.11
N GLU A 124 16.36 4.31 26.87
CA GLU A 124 16.16 5.32 27.92
C GLU A 124 15.88 6.71 27.36
N VAL A 125 16.50 7.09 26.25
CA VAL A 125 16.18 8.34 25.54
C VAL A 125 14.73 8.35 25.06
N LEU A 126 14.28 7.25 24.45
CA LEU A 126 12.89 7.09 24.00
C LEU A 126 11.92 7.21 25.18
N ARG A 127 12.17 6.49 26.28
CA ARG A 127 11.36 6.58 27.50
C ARG A 127 11.29 8.00 28.06
N LYS A 128 12.38 8.76 27.99
CA LYS A 128 12.38 10.17 28.44
C LYS A 128 11.60 11.09 27.53
N LEU A 129 11.64 10.86 26.21
CA LEU A 129 10.81 11.58 25.26
C LEU A 129 9.32 11.24 25.47
N GLU A 130 9.00 9.97 25.73
CA GLU A 130 7.64 9.52 26.04
C GLU A 130 7.07 10.18 27.30
N LEU A 131 7.88 10.35 28.35
CA LEU A 131 7.42 11.00 29.60
C LEU A 131 7.26 12.51 29.47
N ARG A 132 7.98 13.14 28.54
CA ARG A 132 8.05 14.61 28.36
C ARG A 132 7.43 15.07 27.04
N TRP A 133 6.62 14.24 26.41
CA TRP A 133 6.08 14.50 25.07
C TRP A 133 5.23 15.78 25.02
N THR A 134 4.59 16.15 26.13
CA THR A 134 3.77 17.37 26.24
C THR A 134 4.60 18.65 26.10
N GLU A 135 5.89 18.61 26.42
CA GLU A 135 6.83 19.72 26.28
C GLU A 135 7.28 19.93 24.82
N LEU A 136 6.91 19.03 23.90
CA LEU A 136 7.31 19.12 22.50
C LEU A 136 6.60 20.28 21.79
N ASP A 137 7.30 21.39 21.64
CA ASP A 137 6.82 22.52 20.88
C ASP A 137 7.43 22.58 19.48
N GLY A 138 6.61 23.03 18.52
CA GLY A 138 7.00 23.30 17.15
C GLY A 138 6.87 22.11 16.19
N THR A 139 6.35 22.41 15.00
CA THR A 139 6.03 21.44 13.94
C THR A 139 7.24 20.60 13.51
N ARG A 140 8.39 21.25 13.26
CA ARG A 140 9.62 20.60 12.79
C ARG A 140 10.11 19.47 13.69
N THR A 141 10.04 19.67 15.00
CA THR A 141 10.47 18.67 15.99
C THR A 141 9.58 17.44 15.92
N VAL A 142 8.25 17.64 15.92
CA VAL A 142 7.26 16.56 15.83
C VAL A 142 7.41 15.80 14.51
N VAL A 143 7.51 16.50 13.38
CA VAL A 143 7.71 15.89 12.05
C VAL A 143 8.97 15.04 12.02
N THR A 144 10.08 15.54 12.57
CA THR A 144 11.37 14.84 12.59
C THR A 144 11.29 13.57 13.45
N LEU A 145 10.69 13.68 14.63
CA LEU A 145 10.49 12.53 15.51
C LEU A 145 9.59 11.47 14.87
N MET A 146 8.46 11.85 14.27
CA MET A 146 7.57 10.90 13.58
C MET A 146 8.27 10.20 12.42
N ALA A 147 9.02 10.95 11.61
CA ALA A 147 9.66 10.42 10.41
C ALA A 147 10.88 9.53 10.72
N LYS A 148 11.68 9.87 11.73
CA LYS A 148 12.97 9.21 11.99
C LYS A 148 13.01 8.33 13.24
N VAL A 149 12.17 8.61 14.24
CA VAL A 149 12.29 8.01 15.58
C VAL A 149 11.04 7.20 15.96
N GLY A 150 9.84 7.62 15.52
CA GLY A 150 8.56 7.05 15.97
C GLY A 150 8.44 5.54 15.75
N HIS A 151 9.04 5.01 14.68
CA HIS A 151 9.05 3.56 14.41
C HIS A 151 9.80 2.73 15.47
N LEU A 152 10.64 3.35 16.29
CA LEU A 152 11.42 2.70 17.36
C LEU A 152 10.63 2.54 18.66
N SER A 153 9.56 3.33 18.86
CA SER A 153 8.67 3.22 20.02
C SER A 153 7.21 3.49 19.63
N PRO A 154 6.34 2.45 19.64
CA PRO A 154 4.91 2.61 19.40
C PRO A 154 4.24 3.62 20.35
N ALA A 155 4.61 3.61 21.63
CA ALA A 155 4.05 4.51 22.63
C ALA A 155 4.43 5.97 22.35
N LEU A 156 5.68 6.23 21.97
CA LEU A 156 6.11 7.57 21.54
C LEU A 156 5.35 8.01 20.28
N MET A 157 5.18 7.11 19.30
CA MET A 157 4.48 7.43 18.07
C MET A 157 3.01 7.82 18.33
N GLU A 158 2.30 7.12 19.21
CA GLU A 158 0.92 7.47 19.59
C GLU A 158 0.84 8.89 20.19
N ARG A 159 1.77 9.25 21.08
CA ARG A 159 1.86 10.61 21.62
C ARG A 159 2.20 11.66 20.57
N LEU A 160 3.06 11.32 19.62
CA LEU A 160 3.39 12.20 18.50
C LEU A 160 2.22 12.37 17.54
N GLU A 161 1.37 11.36 17.35
CA GLU A 161 0.12 11.47 16.59
C GLU A 161 -0.85 12.45 17.25
N ASP A 162 -1.03 12.37 18.57
CA ASP A 162 -1.83 13.34 19.33
C ASP A 162 -1.25 14.76 19.22
N LYS A 163 0.07 14.90 19.38
CA LYS A 163 0.74 16.21 19.28
C LYS A 163 0.69 16.78 17.87
N ALA A 164 0.80 15.94 16.84
CA ALA A 164 0.65 16.36 15.45
C ALA A 164 -0.79 16.78 15.16
N LEU A 165 -1.79 16.18 15.81
CA LEU A 165 -3.18 16.59 15.68
C LEU A 165 -3.40 17.99 16.30
N GLU A 166 -2.82 18.27 17.47
CA GLU A 166 -2.84 19.62 18.08
C GLU A 166 -2.22 20.68 17.16
N LEU A 167 -1.13 20.34 16.46
CA LEU A 167 -0.37 21.25 15.60
C LEU A 167 -0.82 21.23 14.12
N ALA A 168 -1.91 20.52 13.79
CA ALA A 168 -2.27 20.20 12.40
C ALA A 168 -2.43 21.43 11.49
N GLU A 169 -2.95 22.53 12.03
CA GLU A 169 -3.14 23.80 11.30
C GLU A 169 -1.82 24.47 10.90
N GLN A 170 -0.79 24.31 11.75
CA GLN A 170 0.49 25.00 11.64
C GLN A 170 1.41 24.37 10.60
N PHE A 171 1.16 23.12 10.18
CA PHE A 171 2.00 22.45 9.20
C PHE A 171 1.96 23.15 7.83
N ASP A 172 3.13 23.31 7.24
CA ASP A 172 3.26 23.59 5.81
C ASP A 172 3.01 22.31 4.96
N PRO A 173 2.84 22.43 3.64
CA PRO A 173 2.57 21.26 2.78
C PRO A 173 3.67 20.18 2.81
N ASP A 174 4.93 20.56 3.00
CA ASP A 174 6.04 19.59 3.05
C ASP A 174 6.15 18.90 4.41
N GLU A 175 5.90 19.62 5.50
CA GLU A 175 5.77 19.04 6.84
C GLU A 175 4.60 18.06 6.90
N LEU A 176 3.44 18.44 6.35
CA LEU A 176 2.27 17.57 6.21
C LEU A 176 2.60 16.32 5.41
N ARG A 177 3.24 16.47 4.24
CA ARG A 177 3.73 15.36 3.41
C ARG A 177 4.56 14.38 4.23
N ARG A 178 5.52 14.88 5.02
CA ARG A 178 6.41 14.05 5.86
C ARG A 178 5.65 13.31 6.96
N VAL A 179 4.66 13.95 7.60
CA VAL A 179 3.81 13.30 8.62
C VAL A 179 2.99 12.16 8.00
N VAL A 180 2.29 12.42 6.89
CA VAL A 180 1.45 11.40 6.23
C VAL A 180 2.31 10.25 5.68
N LEU A 181 3.50 10.54 5.15
CA LEU A 181 4.47 9.51 4.76
C LEU A 181 4.94 8.67 5.95
N ALA A 182 5.26 9.29 7.08
CA ALA A 182 5.69 8.57 8.28
C ALA A 182 4.60 7.58 8.75
N LEU A 183 3.34 8.02 8.78
CA LEU A 183 2.19 7.16 9.06
C LEU A 183 2.07 6.00 8.06
N ALA A 184 2.21 6.28 6.76
CA ALA A 184 2.10 5.28 5.70
C ALA A 184 3.21 4.23 5.73
N LEU A 185 4.45 4.63 6.00
CA LEU A 185 5.59 3.72 6.13
C LEU A 185 5.42 2.80 7.35
N GLN A 186 4.88 3.32 8.44
CA GLN A 186 4.61 2.56 9.66
C GLN A 186 3.25 1.83 9.66
N GLN A 187 2.49 1.88 8.55
CA GLN A 187 1.14 1.29 8.42
C GLN A 187 0.15 1.79 9.51
N ARG A 188 0.31 3.02 10.03
CA ARG A 188 -0.55 3.56 11.09
C ARG A 188 -1.67 4.41 10.51
N ARG A 189 -2.91 3.92 10.64
CA ARG A 189 -4.10 4.58 10.12
C ARG A 189 -4.79 5.45 11.19
N CYS A 190 -4.12 6.54 11.60
CA CYS A 190 -4.67 7.51 12.54
C CYS A 190 -5.74 8.39 11.87
N VAL A 191 -7.00 7.94 11.87
CA VAL A 191 -8.10 8.60 11.15
C VAL A 191 -8.33 10.06 11.57
N PRO A 192 -8.32 10.43 12.87
CA PRO A 192 -8.48 11.83 13.28
C PRO A 192 -7.41 12.75 12.69
N LEU A 193 -6.14 12.36 12.82
CA LEU A 193 -5.01 13.12 12.26
C LEU A 193 -5.09 13.21 10.74
N LEU A 194 -5.36 12.10 10.03
CA LEU A 194 -5.50 12.10 8.57
C LEU A 194 -6.64 13.02 8.10
N ARG A 195 -7.75 13.09 8.85
CA ARG A 195 -8.86 14.03 8.56
C ARG A 195 -8.46 15.48 8.79
N ALA A 196 -7.80 15.79 9.91
CA ALA A 196 -7.33 17.14 10.20
C ALA A 196 -6.31 17.63 9.17
N LEU A 197 -5.31 16.80 8.85
CA LEU A 197 -4.33 17.12 7.81
C LEU A 197 -5.00 17.28 6.44
N SER A 198 -5.97 16.42 6.10
CA SER A 198 -6.72 16.57 4.85
C SER A 198 -7.50 17.89 4.79
N TYR A 199 -8.12 18.30 5.90
CA TYR A 199 -8.84 19.55 6.01
C TYR A 199 -7.91 20.76 5.82
N HIS A 200 -6.79 20.80 6.53
CA HIS A 200 -5.83 21.91 6.40
C HIS A 200 -5.15 21.93 5.04
N LEU A 201 -4.82 20.77 4.44
CA LEU A 201 -4.29 20.70 3.08
C LEU A 201 -5.21 21.38 2.06
N LEU A 202 -6.54 21.26 2.22
CA LEU A 202 -7.51 21.91 1.33
C LEU A 202 -7.59 23.45 1.52
N GLN A 203 -7.08 23.99 2.63
CA GLN A 203 -7.03 25.43 2.90
C GLN A 203 -5.72 26.10 2.46
N LYS A 204 -4.66 25.32 2.26
CA LYS A 204 -3.33 25.79 1.81
C LYS A 204 -3.37 26.21 0.31
N PRO A 205 -2.45 27.07 -0.17
CA PRO A 205 -2.50 27.77 -1.47
C PRO A 205 -2.73 26.87 -2.69
N ALA A 206 -3.08 27.50 -3.82
CA ALA A 206 -3.65 26.85 -5.00
C ALA A 206 -2.82 25.70 -5.61
N GLU A 207 -1.50 25.78 -5.62
CA GLU A 207 -0.64 24.77 -6.25
C GLU A 207 0.30 24.10 -5.25
N LEU A 208 0.24 22.77 -5.18
CA LEU A 208 1.14 21.95 -4.38
C LEU A 208 2.37 21.55 -5.20
N PRO A 209 3.58 21.56 -4.60
CA PRO A 209 4.77 21.05 -5.27
C PRO A 209 4.59 19.59 -5.72
N LEU A 210 5.14 19.23 -6.88
CA LEU A 210 5.01 17.89 -7.45
C LEU A 210 5.42 16.74 -6.49
N PRO A 211 6.50 16.84 -5.70
CA PRO A 211 6.83 15.82 -4.70
C PRO A 211 5.73 15.64 -3.64
N VAL A 212 5.06 16.72 -3.24
CA VAL A 212 3.93 16.69 -2.29
C VAL A 212 2.76 15.94 -2.90
N LEU A 213 2.42 16.22 -4.16
CA LEU A 213 1.34 15.52 -4.87
C LEU A 213 1.58 14.00 -4.93
N THR A 214 2.76 13.59 -5.40
CA THR A 214 3.08 12.17 -5.61
C THR A 214 3.20 11.40 -4.30
N ASP A 215 3.79 12.01 -3.27
CA ASP A 215 4.02 11.36 -1.99
C ASP A 215 2.73 11.25 -1.17
N LEU A 216 1.88 12.27 -1.18
CA LEU A 216 0.57 12.21 -0.53
C LEU A 216 -0.32 11.17 -1.19
N LEU A 217 -0.38 11.14 -2.53
CA LEU A 217 -1.13 10.12 -3.27
C LEU A 217 -0.65 8.71 -2.89
N PHE A 218 0.67 8.50 -2.87
CA PHE A 218 1.26 7.24 -2.44
C PHE A 218 0.88 6.89 -1.00
N ALA A 219 1.05 7.83 -0.06
CA ALA A 219 0.80 7.62 1.35
C ALA A 219 -0.68 7.31 1.65
N PHE A 220 -1.60 8.07 1.07
CA PHE A 220 -3.05 7.80 1.18
C PHE A 220 -3.40 6.42 0.62
N SER A 221 -2.81 6.04 -0.51
CA SER A 221 -3.03 4.71 -1.10
C SER A 221 -2.53 3.58 -0.19
N LYS A 222 -1.36 3.76 0.43
CA LYS A 222 -0.79 2.80 1.38
C LYS A 222 -1.63 2.64 2.64
N LEU A 223 -2.21 3.73 3.14
CA LEU A 223 -3.09 3.75 4.31
C LEU A 223 -4.52 3.32 4.01
N SER A 224 -4.86 3.07 2.73
CA SER A 224 -6.24 2.83 2.28
C SER A 224 -7.22 3.90 2.79
N PHE A 225 -6.75 5.15 2.87
CA PHE A 225 -7.52 6.29 3.38
C PHE A 225 -8.04 7.11 2.20
N GLN A 226 -9.36 7.18 2.07
CA GLN A 226 -10.03 7.87 0.99
C GLN A 226 -10.61 9.20 1.51
N GLN A 227 -10.13 10.31 0.96
CA GLN A 227 -10.71 11.63 1.16
C GLN A 227 -11.06 12.26 -0.19
N PRO A 228 -12.34 12.22 -0.61
CA PRO A 228 -12.72 12.59 -1.98
C PRO A 228 -12.27 13.97 -2.45
N GLN A 229 -12.35 14.98 -1.59
CA GLN A 229 -11.93 16.35 -1.94
C GLN A 229 -10.41 16.43 -2.19
N VAL A 230 -9.60 15.78 -1.35
CA VAL A 230 -8.14 15.72 -1.51
C VAL A 230 -7.78 14.91 -2.76
N LEU A 231 -8.36 13.73 -2.97
CA LEU A 231 -8.07 12.92 -4.15
C LEU A 231 -8.46 13.62 -5.46
N HIS A 232 -9.54 14.40 -5.44
CA HIS A 232 -9.92 15.23 -6.57
C HIS A 232 -8.86 16.31 -6.86
N ARG A 233 -8.47 17.08 -5.84
CA ARG A 233 -7.44 18.10 -5.93
C ARG A 233 -6.12 17.52 -6.46
N LEU A 234 -5.64 16.43 -5.83
CA LEU A 234 -4.43 15.71 -6.26
C LEU A 234 -4.53 15.26 -7.73
N SER A 235 -5.69 14.77 -8.17
CA SER A 235 -5.85 14.32 -9.56
C SER A 235 -5.82 15.46 -10.58
N LEU A 236 -6.35 16.64 -10.22
CA LEU A 236 -6.35 17.82 -11.09
C LEU A 236 -4.96 18.44 -11.20
N GLU A 237 -4.29 18.65 -10.07
CA GLU A 237 -2.96 19.27 -10.04
C GLU A 237 -1.87 18.35 -10.61
N LEU A 238 -2.01 17.02 -10.50
CA LEU A 238 -1.03 16.08 -11.05
C LEU A 238 -1.11 15.95 -12.58
N GLN A 239 -2.30 16.09 -13.17
CA GLN A 239 -2.54 15.86 -14.60
C GLN A 239 -1.60 16.65 -15.53
N PRO A 240 -1.42 17.98 -15.40
CA PRO A 240 -0.55 18.74 -16.29
C PRO A 240 0.93 18.38 -16.15
N HIS A 241 1.34 17.78 -15.03
CA HIS A 241 2.74 17.44 -14.76
C HIS A 241 3.12 16.03 -15.19
N LEU A 242 2.19 15.20 -15.68
CA LEU A 242 2.47 13.81 -16.06
C LEU A 242 3.61 13.68 -17.08
N GLY A 243 3.70 14.59 -18.06
CA GLY A 243 4.77 14.59 -19.07
C GLY A 243 6.17 14.81 -18.49
N THR A 244 6.29 15.39 -17.28
CA THR A 244 7.57 15.61 -16.59
C THR A 244 7.99 14.44 -15.70
N LEU A 245 7.08 13.48 -15.46
CA LEU A 245 7.32 12.34 -14.59
C LEU A 245 8.04 11.21 -15.32
N SER A 246 8.87 10.49 -14.57
CA SER A 246 9.44 9.23 -15.06
C SER A 246 8.36 8.15 -15.21
N PRO A 247 8.57 7.14 -16.08
CA PRO A 247 7.64 6.02 -16.24
C PRO A 247 7.29 5.30 -14.91
N ALA A 248 8.27 5.20 -14.00
CA ALA A 248 8.07 4.60 -12.68
C ALA A 248 7.15 5.44 -11.78
N GLN A 249 7.21 6.77 -11.87
CA GLN A 249 6.33 7.68 -11.14
C GLN A 249 4.91 7.66 -11.71
N VAL A 250 4.74 7.65 -13.04
CA VAL A 250 3.43 7.53 -13.69
C VAL A 250 2.75 6.22 -13.28
N LEU A 251 3.47 5.09 -13.33
CA LEU A 251 2.97 3.81 -12.84
C LEU A 251 2.56 3.86 -11.37
N ARG A 252 3.37 4.50 -10.51
CA ARG A 252 3.05 4.66 -9.08
C ARG A 252 1.74 5.42 -8.91
N CYS A 253 1.53 6.49 -9.67
CA CYS A 253 0.29 7.26 -9.65
C CYS A 253 -0.92 6.41 -10.06
N ALA A 254 -0.82 5.69 -11.19
CA ALA A 254 -1.86 4.78 -11.66
C ALA A 254 -2.23 3.72 -10.60
N ARG A 255 -1.22 3.08 -10.00
CA ARG A 255 -1.41 2.08 -8.94
C ARG A 255 -2.05 2.67 -7.68
N SER A 256 -1.65 3.87 -7.28
CA SER A 256 -2.20 4.53 -6.09
C SER A 256 -3.68 4.88 -6.28
N PHE A 257 -4.08 5.42 -7.43
CA PHE A 257 -5.49 5.67 -7.74
C PHE A 257 -6.32 4.38 -7.84
N ALA A 258 -5.77 3.33 -8.45
CA ALA A 258 -6.42 2.02 -8.49
C ALA A 258 -6.61 1.42 -7.09
N SER A 259 -5.60 1.51 -6.23
CA SER A 259 -5.67 1.06 -4.83
C SER A 259 -6.69 1.87 -4.02
N LEU A 260 -6.79 3.17 -4.29
CA LEU A 260 -7.78 4.06 -3.68
C LEU A 260 -9.16 3.92 -4.31
N ARG A 261 -9.34 3.07 -5.33
CA ARG A 261 -10.61 2.92 -6.06
C ARG A 261 -11.15 4.27 -6.55
N TRP A 262 -10.25 5.16 -6.96
CA TRP A 262 -10.57 6.52 -7.38
C TRP A 262 -10.27 6.67 -8.87
N LEU A 263 -11.33 6.79 -9.67
CA LEU A 263 -11.20 7.05 -11.10
C LEU A 263 -11.37 8.55 -11.36
N SER A 264 -10.28 9.21 -11.74
CA SER A 264 -10.32 10.51 -12.40
C SER A 264 -10.15 10.27 -13.89
N ARG A 265 -11.24 10.39 -14.67
CA ARG A 265 -11.21 10.15 -16.13
C ARG A 265 -10.15 11.02 -16.84
N PRO A 266 -10.06 12.34 -16.59
CA PRO A 266 -9.04 13.18 -17.24
C PRO A 266 -7.61 12.71 -16.97
N LEU A 267 -7.31 12.32 -15.74
CA LEU A 267 -6.00 11.82 -15.37
C LEU A 267 -5.72 10.45 -15.98
N ALA A 268 -6.70 9.54 -15.98
CA ALA A 268 -6.55 8.21 -16.55
C ALA A 268 -6.32 8.27 -18.06
N GLU A 269 -7.02 9.18 -18.76
CA GLU A 269 -6.77 9.45 -20.19
C GLU A 269 -5.38 10.04 -20.42
N ALA A 270 -4.94 10.99 -19.59
CA ALA A 270 -3.60 11.55 -19.70
C ALA A 270 -2.50 10.49 -19.44
N ILE A 271 -2.74 9.51 -18.55
CA ILE A 271 -1.83 8.36 -18.35
C ILE A 271 -1.84 7.44 -19.58
N ALA A 272 -2.99 7.22 -20.21
CA ALA A 272 -3.09 6.44 -21.44
C ALA A 272 -2.32 7.11 -22.59
N GLN A 273 -2.52 8.42 -22.77
CA GLN A 273 -1.80 9.22 -23.77
C GLN A 273 -0.28 9.22 -23.49
N TYR A 274 0.14 9.45 -22.24
CA TYR A 274 1.55 9.33 -21.86
C TYR A 274 2.14 7.97 -22.25
N SER A 275 1.37 6.90 -22.09
CA SER A 275 1.81 5.54 -22.42
C SER A 275 1.99 5.32 -23.91
N LEU A 276 1.14 5.94 -24.74
CA LEU A 276 1.30 5.97 -26.20
C LEU A 276 2.54 6.77 -26.59
N ASP A 277 2.68 7.99 -26.07
CA ASP A 277 3.77 8.91 -26.40
C ASP A 277 5.14 8.36 -25.97
N ASN A 278 5.19 7.56 -24.89
CA ASN A 278 6.40 7.03 -24.29
C ASN A 278 6.52 5.50 -24.40
N ALA A 279 5.82 4.87 -25.35
CA ALA A 279 5.73 3.40 -25.47
C ALA A 279 7.10 2.70 -25.52
N GLN A 280 8.10 3.35 -26.13
CA GLN A 280 9.47 2.81 -26.23
C GLN A 280 10.26 2.92 -24.91
N ASN A 281 9.99 3.96 -24.12
CA ASN A 281 10.65 4.22 -22.84
C ASN A 281 10.05 3.40 -21.68
N LEU A 282 8.80 2.96 -21.83
CA LEU A 282 8.12 2.11 -20.88
C LEU A 282 8.63 0.68 -20.94
N SER A 283 9.02 0.14 -19.78
CA SER A 283 9.27 -1.31 -19.66
C SER A 283 7.95 -2.08 -19.77
N VAL A 284 8.01 -3.33 -20.23
CA VAL A 284 6.84 -4.21 -20.32
C VAL A 284 6.16 -4.36 -18.96
N THR A 285 6.94 -4.49 -17.88
CA THR A 285 6.42 -4.58 -16.51
C THR A 285 5.70 -3.32 -16.04
N GLN A 286 6.14 -2.14 -16.49
CA GLN A 286 5.45 -0.88 -16.20
C GLN A 286 4.13 -0.79 -16.96
N LEU A 287 4.13 -1.13 -18.24
CA LEU A 287 2.94 -1.16 -19.08
C LEU A 287 1.87 -2.13 -18.54
N CYS A 288 2.29 -3.35 -18.17
CA CYS A 288 1.43 -4.31 -17.47
C CYS A 288 0.84 -3.73 -16.18
N GLY A 289 1.64 -2.99 -15.42
CA GLY A 289 1.18 -2.35 -14.18
C GLY A 289 0.13 -1.25 -14.42
N ILE A 290 0.23 -0.50 -15.52
CA ILE A 290 -0.76 0.50 -15.94
C ILE A 290 -2.05 -0.21 -16.37
N LEU A 291 -1.96 -1.24 -17.21
CA LEU A 291 -3.09 -2.08 -17.63
C LEU A 291 -3.86 -2.66 -16.43
N VAL A 292 -3.14 -3.23 -15.46
CA VAL A 292 -3.75 -3.78 -14.23
C VAL A 292 -4.46 -2.68 -13.43
N SER A 293 -3.91 -1.46 -13.42
CA SER A 293 -4.53 -0.32 -12.74
C SER A 293 -5.83 0.11 -13.44
N PHE A 294 -5.83 0.16 -14.78
CA PHE A 294 -7.02 0.45 -15.59
C PHE A 294 -8.10 -0.62 -15.43
N ALA A 295 -7.73 -1.90 -15.48
CA ALA A 295 -8.67 -2.99 -15.24
C ALA A 295 -9.27 -2.92 -13.84
N ARG A 296 -8.49 -2.67 -12.79
CA ARG A 296 -9.03 -2.48 -11.43
C ARG A 296 -10.08 -1.38 -11.36
N LEU A 297 -9.87 -0.26 -12.07
CA LEU A 297 -10.81 0.86 -12.13
C LEU A 297 -11.93 0.68 -13.17
N ASN A 298 -11.94 -0.44 -13.91
CA ASN A 298 -12.84 -0.67 -15.04
C ASN A 298 -12.78 0.48 -16.09
N PHE A 299 -11.58 1.00 -16.32
CA PHE A 299 -11.35 2.12 -17.23
C PHE A 299 -10.78 1.63 -18.56
N GLN A 300 -11.37 2.10 -19.66
CA GLN A 300 -10.83 1.98 -21.01
C GLN A 300 -10.53 3.38 -21.54
N PRO A 301 -9.34 3.62 -22.12
CA PRO A 301 -9.01 4.90 -22.76
C PRO A 301 -9.92 5.22 -23.93
N SER A 302 -10.06 6.50 -24.25
CA SER A 302 -10.76 6.96 -25.45
C SER A 302 -10.05 6.48 -26.74
N SER A 303 -8.72 6.47 -26.74
CA SER A 303 -7.85 5.86 -27.77
C SER A 303 -7.65 4.36 -27.50
N SER A 304 -8.77 3.63 -27.34
CA SER A 304 -8.74 2.23 -26.91
C SER A 304 -7.99 1.35 -27.92
N GLU A 305 -8.28 1.49 -29.21
CA GLU A 305 -7.67 0.66 -30.25
C GLU A 305 -6.15 0.86 -30.33
N GLU A 306 -5.69 2.12 -30.33
CA GLU A 306 -4.26 2.43 -30.37
C GLU A 306 -3.54 1.93 -29.13
N PHE A 307 -4.13 2.14 -27.94
CA PHE A 307 -3.54 1.73 -26.67
C PHE A 307 -3.39 0.20 -26.59
N PHE A 308 -4.44 -0.55 -26.93
CA PHE A 308 -4.38 -2.01 -26.86
C PHE A 308 -3.56 -2.61 -28.01
N SER A 309 -3.53 -2.00 -29.20
CA SER A 309 -2.61 -2.43 -30.28
C SER A 309 -1.16 -2.32 -29.84
N MET A 310 -0.77 -1.13 -29.35
CA MET A 310 0.57 -0.88 -28.82
C MET A 310 0.90 -1.86 -27.68
N LEU A 311 -0.02 -2.07 -26.75
CA LEU A 311 0.20 -3.00 -25.64
C LEU A 311 0.44 -4.44 -26.11
N GLN A 312 -0.30 -4.89 -27.12
CA GLN A 312 -0.17 -6.25 -27.64
C GLN A 312 1.15 -6.42 -28.40
N GLU A 313 1.57 -5.43 -29.19
CA GLU A 313 2.87 -5.43 -29.87
C GLU A 313 4.03 -5.48 -28.86
N ARG A 314 3.95 -4.73 -27.76
CA ARG A 314 4.98 -4.71 -26.71
C ARG A 314 5.03 -5.99 -25.89
N LEU A 315 3.89 -6.68 -25.73
CA LEU A 315 3.82 -7.98 -25.05
C LEU A 315 4.30 -9.14 -25.93
N GLN A 316 4.15 -9.03 -27.25
CA GLN A 316 4.51 -10.09 -28.18
C GLN A 316 5.97 -10.52 -28.01
N GLY A 317 6.19 -11.81 -27.77
CA GLY A 317 7.53 -12.39 -27.55
C GLY A 317 8.10 -12.20 -26.13
N GLN A 318 7.49 -11.38 -25.28
CA GLN A 318 7.92 -11.12 -23.90
C GLN A 318 7.04 -11.84 -22.85
N GLU A 319 5.90 -12.40 -23.25
CA GLU A 319 4.95 -13.09 -22.36
C GLU A 319 5.57 -14.27 -21.58
N GLN A 320 6.56 -14.96 -22.16
CA GLN A 320 7.24 -16.08 -21.51
C GLN A 320 8.21 -15.64 -20.41
N GLN A 321 8.64 -14.37 -20.42
CA GLN A 321 9.55 -13.80 -19.43
C GLN A 321 8.81 -13.26 -18.20
N LEU A 322 7.49 -13.08 -18.30
CA LEU A 322 6.66 -12.62 -17.19
C LEU A 322 6.52 -13.74 -16.15
N ASP A 323 6.61 -13.36 -14.87
CA ASP A 323 6.32 -14.29 -13.79
C ASP A 323 4.83 -14.71 -13.79
N VAL A 324 4.53 -15.85 -13.17
CA VAL A 324 3.15 -16.39 -13.12
C VAL A 324 2.15 -15.38 -12.57
N PRO A 325 2.44 -14.67 -11.46
CA PRO A 325 1.51 -13.70 -10.91
C PRO A 325 1.23 -12.53 -11.85
N LEU A 326 2.26 -11.95 -12.47
CA LEU A 326 2.07 -10.82 -13.38
C LEU A 326 1.35 -11.22 -14.66
N LEU A 327 1.69 -12.37 -15.25
CA LEU A 327 1.01 -12.85 -16.45
C LEU A 327 -0.47 -13.14 -16.17
N THR A 328 -0.78 -13.78 -15.03
CA THR A 328 -2.16 -14.03 -14.60
C THR A 328 -2.92 -12.70 -14.42
N ASP A 329 -2.28 -11.70 -13.80
CA ASP A 329 -2.87 -10.38 -13.59
C ASP A 329 -3.12 -9.64 -14.91
N VAL A 330 -2.21 -9.74 -15.88
CA VAL A 330 -2.33 -9.15 -17.22
C VAL A 330 -3.48 -9.78 -17.99
N VAL A 331 -3.51 -11.11 -18.11
CA VAL A 331 -4.58 -11.80 -18.84
C VAL A 331 -5.94 -11.59 -18.18
N TRP A 332 -6.00 -11.64 -16.84
CA TRP A 332 -7.21 -11.30 -16.10
C TRP A 332 -7.65 -9.85 -16.37
N SER A 333 -6.71 -8.91 -16.41
CA SER A 333 -6.99 -7.50 -16.70
C SER A 333 -7.53 -7.29 -18.12
N LEU A 334 -6.99 -8.01 -19.11
CA LEU A 334 -7.50 -8.01 -20.47
C LEU A 334 -8.92 -8.59 -20.53
N CYS A 335 -9.23 -9.64 -19.75
CA CYS A 335 -10.57 -10.19 -19.68
C CYS A 335 -11.57 -9.20 -19.06
N VAL A 336 -11.18 -8.52 -17.97
CA VAL A 336 -11.97 -7.45 -17.35
C VAL A 336 -12.31 -6.35 -18.37
N LEU A 337 -11.29 -5.93 -19.12
CA LEU A 337 -11.41 -4.88 -20.13
C LEU A 337 -11.95 -5.38 -21.48
N GLN A 338 -12.33 -6.65 -21.62
CA GLN A 338 -12.83 -7.24 -22.88
C GLN A 338 -11.87 -7.11 -24.07
N GLN A 339 -10.56 -7.23 -23.80
CA GLN A 339 -9.46 -7.15 -24.78
C GLN A 339 -8.60 -8.42 -24.80
N ALA A 340 -9.06 -9.51 -24.15
CA ALA A 340 -8.33 -10.77 -24.11
C ALA A 340 -8.39 -11.49 -25.46
N ARG A 341 -7.26 -12.01 -25.93
CA ARG A 341 -7.19 -12.79 -27.18
C ARG A 341 -7.06 -14.30 -26.89
N PRO A 342 -7.56 -15.18 -27.77
CA PRO A 342 -7.48 -16.63 -27.57
C PRO A 342 -6.08 -17.20 -27.24
N PRO A 343 -4.96 -16.72 -27.83
CA PRO A 343 -3.62 -17.21 -27.48
C PRO A 343 -3.26 -16.98 -26.00
N GLN A 344 -3.62 -15.82 -25.45
CA GLN A 344 -3.36 -15.45 -24.06
C GLN A 344 -4.17 -16.31 -23.08
N LEU A 345 -5.44 -16.55 -23.41
CA LEU A 345 -6.29 -17.47 -22.66
C LEU A 345 -5.72 -18.89 -22.67
N ARG A 346 -5.33 -19.39 -23.86
CA ARG A 346 -4.74 -20.73 -24.04
C ARG A 346 -3.46 -20.92 -23.23
N GLN A 347 -2.60 -19.89 -23.16
CA GLN A 347 -1.36 -19.96 -22.40
C GLN A 347 -1.63 -20.15 -20.90
N VAL A 348 -2.49 -19.31 -20.33
CA VAL A 348 -2.76 -19.27 -18.88
C VAL A 348 -3.69 -20.41 -18.42
N LEU A 349 -4.58 -20.89 -19.28
CA LEU A 349 -5.45 -22.04 -18.98
C LEU A 349 -4.78 -23.40 -19.23
N SER A 350 -3.57 -23.42 -19.82
CA SER A 350 -2.86 -24.67 -20.10
C SER A 350 -2.58 -25.49 -18.83
N PRO A 351 -2.61 -26.84 -18.91
CA PRO A 351 -2.28 -27.73 -17.79
C PRO A 351 -0.93 -27.42 -17.14
N LYS A 352 0.08 -27.11 -17.97
CA LYS A 352 1.43 -26.75 -17.51
C LYS A 352 1.43 -25.46 -16.69
N PHE A 353 0.59 -24.49 -17.03
CA PHE A 353 0.55 -23.20 -16.33
C PHE A 353 -0.08 -23.33 -14.95
N HIS A 354 -1.31 -23.88 -14.87
CA HIS A 354 -2.02 -23.94 -13.60
C HIS A 354 -1.47 -25.02 -12.65
N ALA A 355 -0.75 -26.03 -13.15
CA ALA A 355 0.01 -26.96 -12.29
C ALA A 355 1.03 -26.24 -11.39
N ARG A 356 1.60 -25.10 -11.84
CA ARG A 356 2.55 -24.28 -11.06
C ARG A 356 1.90 -23.57 -9.86
N LEU A 357 0.57 -23.47 -9.86
CA LEU A 357 -0.22 -22.83 -8.80
C LEU A 357 -0.88 -23.85 -7.87
N ARG A 358 -0.80 -25.15 -8.19
CA ARG A 358 -1.42 -26.21 -7.40
C ARG A 358 -0.56 -26.52 -6.17
N GLY A 359 -1.21 -26.71 -5.01
CA GLY A 359 -0.56 -27.10 -3.75
C GLY A 359 -0.09 -25.93 -2.88
N ASP A 360 -0.09 -24.69 -3.38
CA ASP A 360 0.17 -23.49 -2.59
C ASP A 360 -1.14 -22.98 -1.97
N THR A 361 -1.25 -23.02 -0.64
CA THR A 361 -2.43 -22.58 0.12
C THR A 361 -2.34 -21.14 0.58
N SER A 362 -1.31 -20.39 0.19
CA SER A 362 -1.14 -18.99 0.56
C SER A 362 -2.29 -18.11 0.05
N PRO A 363 -2.64 -17.00 0.74
CA PRO A 363 -3.67 -16.07 0.28
C PRO A 363 -3.40 -15.51 -1.13
N ARG A 364 -2.12 -15.40 -1.50
CA ARG A 364 -1.69 -14.96 -2.83
C ARG A 364 -2.05 -16.00 -3.89
N ALA A 365 -1.74 -17.28 -3.64
CA ALA A 365 -2.08 -18.36 -4.55
C ALA A 365 -3.59 -18.53 -4.70
N GLN A 366 -4.35 -18.42 -3.61
CA GLN A 366 -5.83 -18.41 -3.65
C GLN A 366 -6.35 -17.27 -4.53
N SER A 367 -5.81 -16.06 -4.39
CA SER A 367 -6.20 -14.93 -5.24
C SER A 367 -5.87 -15.16 -6.71
N LEU A 368 -4.73 -15.78 -7.03
CA LEU A 368 -4.35 -16.11 -8.41
C LEU A 368 -5.27 -17.19 -8.98
N TRP A 369 -5.62 -18.20 -8.18
CA TRP A 369 -6.56 -19.24 -8.58
C TRP A 369 -7.95 -18.68 -8.89
N GLN A 370 -8.45 -17.77 -8.05
CA GLN A 370 -9.71 -17.06 -8.32
C GLN A 370 -9.66 -16.29 -9.65
N LYS A 371 -8.53 -15.63 -9.96
CA LYS A 371 -8.36 -14.99 -11.27
C LYS A 371 -8.37 -15.98 -12.43
N LEU A 372 -7.76 -17.17 -12.27
CA LEU A 372 -7.83 -18.23 -13.28
C LEU A 372 -9.26 -18.72 -13.52
N LEU A 373 -10.07 -18.88 -12.46
CA LEU A 373 -11.48 -19.24 -12.60
C LEU A 373 -12.24 -18.19 -13.42
N HIS A 374 -11.99 -16.90 -13.17
CA HIS A 374 -12.59 -15.84 -13.97
C HIS A 374 -12.10 -15.85 -15.43
N ILE A 375 -10.81 -16.07 -15.68
CA ILE A 375 -10.27 -16.19 -17.05
C ILE A 375 -10.92 -17.38 -17.77
N ASN A 376 -11.07 -18.52 -17.09
CA ASN A 376 -11.77 -19.68 -17.62
C ASN A 376 -13.25 -19.38 -17.92
N ALA A 377 -13.92 -18.59 -17.08
CA ALA A 377 -15.28 -18.12 -17.35
C ALA A 377 -15.34 -17.23 -18.60
N THR A 378 -14.37 -16.34 -18.82
CA THR A 378 -14.28 -15.52 -20.04
C THR A 378 -14.10 -16.39 -21.29
N ALA A 379 -13.23 -17.41 -21.23
CA ALA A 379 -13.04 -18.33 -22.33
C ALA A 379 -14.32 -19.12 -22.67
N ARG A 380 -15.12 -19.49 -21.67
CA ARG A 380 -16.36 -20.26 -21.84
C ARG A 380 -17.57 -19.42 -22.29
N LEU A 381 -17.68 -18.20 -21.77
CA LEU A 381 -18.90 -17.40 -21.87
C LEU A 381 -18.78 -16.19 -22.80
N GLU A 382 -17.58 -15.64 -22.97
CA GLU A 382 -17.35 -14.37 -23.68
C GLU A 382 -16.49 -14.55 -24.94
N THR A 383 -15.94 -15.74 -25.19
CA THR A 383 -15.06 -16.01 -26.35
C THR A 383 -15.69 -17.07 -27.28
N PRO A 384 -16.51 -16.66 -28.26
CA PRO A 384 -17.09 -17.58 -29.23
C PRO A 384 -16.00 -18.33 -30.00
N GLY A 385 -16.16 -19.65 -30.18
CA GLY A 385 -15.23 -20.47 -30.96
C GLY A 385 -13.86 -20.69 -30.30
N TYR A 386 -13.75 -20.52 -28.99
CA TYR A 386 -12.50 -20.84 -28.27
C TYR A 386 -12.23 -22.35 -28.26
N GLU A 387 -11.14 -22.76 -28.89
CA GLU A 387 -10.69 -24.17 -28.99
C GLU A 387 -9.52 -24.51 -28.04
N GLY A 388 -9.17 -23.62 -27.12
CA GLY A 388 -8.10 -23.89 -26.16
C GLY A 388 -8.53 -24.74 -24.97
N PRO A 389 -7.59 -25.09 -24.06
CA PRO A 389 -7.90 -25.86 -22.87
C PRO A 389 -8.73 -25.04 -21.87
N PHE A 390 -9.58 -25.73 -21.13
CA PHE A 390 -10.28 -25.17 -19.96
C PHE A 390 -9.69 -25.73 -18.67
N LEU A 391 -10.01 -25.09 -17.55
CA LEU A 391 -9.72 -25.68 -16.24
C LEU A 391 -10.54 -26.96 -16.06
N PRO A 392 -9.93 -28.02 -15.48
CA PRO A 392 -10.59 -29.30 -15.30
C PRO A 392 -11.68 -29.22 -14.21
N PRO A 393 -12.71 -30.10 -14.22
CA PRO A 393 -13.83 -30.01 -13.28
C PRO A 393 -13.41 -29.99 -11.80
N GLU A 394 -12.38 -30.75 -11.44
CA GLU A 394 -11.83 -30.83 -10.08
C GLU A 394 -11.23 -29.49 -9.62
N ALA A 395 -10.79 -28.66 -10.57
CA ALA A 395 -10.23 -27.34 -10.33
C ALA A 395 -11.29 -26.23 -10.17
N LEU A 396 -12.53 -26.47 -10.60
CA LEU A 396 -13.61 -25.47 -10.59
C LEU A 396 -14.27 -25.28 -9.22
N GLY A 397 -13.90 -26.11 -8.23
CA GLY A 397 -14.41 -26.05 -6.87
C GLY A 397 -15.77 -26.73 -6.75
N GLY A 398 -15.76 -27.90 -6.12
CA GLY A 398 -16.98 -28.68 -5.84
C GLY A 398 -16.86 -29.63 -4.65
N ASP A 399 -15.70 -29.68 -3.97
CA ASP A 399 -15.47 -30.66 -2.92
C ASP A 399 -14.83 -30.02 -1.67
N GLY A 400 -15.55 -30.05 -0.57
CA GLY A 400 -15.01 -30.07 0.80
C GLY A 400 -14.66 -28.75 1.51
N ASP A 401 -13.84 -27.86 0.96
CA ASP A 401 -13.08 -26.94 1.85
C ASP A 401 -13.75 -25.59 2.15
N ARG A 402 -14.82 -25.21 1.43
CA ARG A 402 -15.62 -24.00 1.75
C ARG A 402 -16.76 -24.26 2.74
N ASP A 403 -17.04 -25.52 3.07
CA ASP A 403 -18.08 -25.85 4.06
C ASP A 403 -17.69 -25.39 5.49
N LYS A 404 -16.40 -25.09 5.72
CA LYS A 404 -15.89 -24.45 6.94
C LYS A 404 -16.26 -22.97 7.08
N ASP A 405 -16.68 -22.29 6.02
CA ASP A 405 -17.07 -20.86 6.05
C ASP A 405 -18.58 -20.64 6.30
N LYS A 406 -19.40 -21.70 6.40
CA LYS A 406 -20.82 -21.58 6.83
C LYS A 406 -20.96 -20.94 8.23
N ASP A 407 -19.96 -21.12 9.09
CA ASP A 407 -19.88 -20.52 10.43
C ASP A 407 -19.53 -19.00 10.42
N LYS A 408 -19.16 -18.43 9.26
CA LYS A 408 -18.86 -16.99 9.09
C LYS A 408 -19.97 -16.22 8.39
N THR A 409 -21.19 -16.73 8.38
CA THR A 409 -22.33 -16.01 7.79
C THR A 409 -22.58 -14.70 8.53
N THR A 410 -22.45 -13.58 7.81
CA THR A 410 -22.66 -12.25 8.37
C THR A 410 -24.12 -12.06 8.81
N PRO A 411 -24.41 -11.24 9.84
CA PRO A 411 -25.80 -10.97 10.26
C PRO A 411 -26.69 -10.46 9.11
N LEU A 412 -26.11 -9.71 8.16
CA LEU A 412 -26.79 -9.25 6.95
C LEU A 412 -27.09 -10.38 5.96
N GLN A 413 -26.21 -11.37 5.79
CA GLN A 413 -26.49 -12.56 4.97
C GLN A 413 -27.64 -13.38 5.57
N ARG A 414 -27.63 -13.55 6.89
CA ARG A 414 -28.71 -14.23 7.60
C ARG A 414 -30.04 -13.49 7.43
N GLY A 415 -30.05 -12.18 7.66
CA GLY A 415 -31.24 -11.35 7.46
C GLY A 415 -31.75 -11.34 6.03
N LEU A 416 -30.86 -11.32 5.02
CA LEU A 416 -31.26 -11.42 3.61
C LEU A 416 -31.86 -12.79 3.29
N ARG A 417 -31.25 -13.87 3.78
CA ARG A 417 -31.74 -15.23 3.60
C ARG A 417 -33.14 -15.41 4.20
N GLU A 418 -33.35 -14.93 5.42
CA GLU A 418 -34.65 -14.97 6.10
C GLU A 418 -35.69 -14.12 5.36
N ALA A 419 -35.33 -12.89 4.98
CA ALA A 419 -36.22 -11.99 4.26
C ALA A 419 -36.63 -12.51 2.87
N LEU A 420 -35.68 -13.07 2.11
CA LEU A 420 -35.94 -13.62 0.78
C LEU A 420 -36.81 -14.89 0.87
N ALA A 421 -36.50 -15.80 1.78
CA ALA A 421 -37.31 -17.01 1.98
C ALA A 421 -38.73 -16.66 2.44
N GLY A 422 -38.88 -15.69 3.34
CA GLY A 422 -40.19 -15.20 3.79
C GLY A 422 -40.99 -14.51 2.68
N ALA A 423 -40.35 -13.67 1.87
CA ALA A 423 -41.00 -12.92 0.79
C ALA A 423 -41.41 -13.81 -0.41
N LEU A 424 -40.66 -14.88 -0.68
CA LEU A 424 -40.86 -15.75 -1.84
C LEU A 424 -41.68 -17.01 -1.52
N GLY A 425 -42.15 -17.17 -0.29
CA GLY A 425 -43.08 -18.25 0.08
C GLY A 425 -42.42 -19.57 0.50
N GLY A 426 -41.17 -19.55 0.97
CA GLY A 426 -40.52 -20.70 1.61
C GLY A 426 -39.03 -20.87 1.26
N PRO A 427 -38.33 -21.77 1.96
CA PRO A 427 -36.92 -22.07 1.69
C PRO A 427 -36.69 -22.88 0.40
N ASP A 428 -37.71 -23.62 -0.08
CA ASP A 428 -37.57 -24.53 -1.23
C ASP A 428 -37.47 -23.82 -2.58
N VAL A 429 -37.85 -22.53 -2.62
CA VAL A 429 -37.84 -21.69 -3.82
C VAL A 429 -36.56 -20.84 -3.96
N VAL A 430 -35.68 -20.85 -2.96
CA VAL A 430 -34.45 -20.04 -2.93
C VAL A 430 -33.24 -20.92 -2.62
N ARG A 431 -32.15 -20.75 -3.38
CA ARG A 431 -30.84 -21.34 -3.06
C ARG A 431 -29.89 -20.21 -2.63
N CYS A 432 -29.45 -20.23 -1.38
CA CYS A 432 -28.53 -19.22 -0.84
C CYS A 432 -27.07 -19.64 -0.96
N ASP A 433 -26.17 -18.65 -0.92
CA ASP A 433 -24.72 -18.83 -0.82
C ASP A 433 -24.14 -19.75 -1.93
N VAL A 434 -24.51 -19.44 -3.17
CA VAL A 434 -24.17 -20.25 -4.34
C VAL A 434 -22.79 -19.90 -4.88
N SER A 435 -21.83 -20.80 -4.74
CA SER A 435 -20.55 -20.71 -5.47
C SER A 435 -20.68 -21.34 -6.85
N THR A 436 -20.44 -20.55 -7.89
CA THR A 436 -20.51 -21.00 -9.29
C THR A 436 -19.18 -21.58 -9.77
N VAL A 437 -19.24 -22.49 -10.76
CA VAL A 437 -18.07 -23.00 -11.50
C VAL A 437 -17.30 -21.92 -12.28
N TYR A 438 -17.86 -20.70 -12.35
CA TYR A 438 -17.24 -19.54 -12.97
C TYR A 438 -16.38 -18.72 -12.01
N GLY A 439 -16.26 -19.14 -10.74
CA GLY A 439 -15.49 -18.45 -9.70
C GLY A 439 -16.21 -17.26 -9.06
N TRP A 440 -17.53 -17.13 -9.27
CA TRP A 440 -18.37 -16.09 -8.65
C TRP A 440 -19.27 -16.69 -7.59
N ASP A 441 -19.43 -15.97 -6.49
CA ASP A 441 -20.39 -16.28 -5.45
C ASP A 441 -21.66 -15.43 -5.64
N ILE A 442 -22.82 -16.04 -5.48
CA ILE A 442 -24.13 -15.43 -5.58
C ILE A 442 -24.81 -15.55 -4.21
N ASP A 443 -25.33 -14.46 -3.65
CA ASP A 443 -25.94 -14.48 -2.32
C ASP A 443 -27.24 -15.30 -2.31
N ALA A 444 -28.06 -15.18 -3.36
CA ALA A 444 -29.23 -16.03 -3.55
C ALA A 444 -29.61 -16.25 -5.02
N GLU A 445 -30.18 -17.41 -5.31
CA GLU A 445 -30.65 -17.84 -6.62
C GLU A 445 -32.13 -18.21 -6.52
N VAL A 446 -32.93 -17.73 -7.47
CA VAL A 446 -34.38 -17.96 -7.56
C VAL A 446 -34.74 -18.32 -9.00
N VAL A 447 -35.70 -19.22 -9.18
CA VAL A 447 -36.32 -19.47 -10.50
C VAL A 447 -37.73 -18.90 -10.47
N LEU A 448 -38.04 -18.05 -11.44
CA LEU A 448 -39.36 -17.45 -11.61
C LEU A 448 -40.00 -18.00 -12.89
N ASP A 449 -41.29 -18.31 -12.86
CA ASP A 449 -42.05 -18.65 -14.07
C ASP A 449 -42.38 -17.42 -14.94
N SER A 450 -43.18 -17.60 -15.99
CA SER A 450 -43.60 -16.52 -16.88
C SER A 450 -44.45 -15.44 -16.18
N ASP A 451 -45.10 -15.78 -15.07
CA ASP A 451 -45.95 -14.88 -14.27
C ASP A 451 -45.19 -14.25 -13.09
N ASN A 452 -43.86 -14.43 -13.04
CA ASN A 452 -42.96 -14.03 -11.94
C ASN A 452 -43.26 -14.74 -10.60
N LYS A 453 -43.87 -15.92 -10.61
CA LYS A 453 -44.06 -16.73 -9.40
C LYS A 453 -42.83 -17.60 -9.15
N PRO A 454 -42.38 -17.72 -7.90
CA PRO A 454 -41.22 -18.52 -7.55
C PRO A 454 -41.50 -20.02 -7.70
N LEU A 455 -40.55 -20.73 -8.30
CA LEU A 455 -40.59 -22.18 -8.49
C LEU A 455 -39.54 -22.86 -7.60
N PRO A 456 -39.74 -24.14 -7.22
CA PRO A 456 -38.75 -24.91 -6.45
C PRO A 456 -37.40 -24.99 -7.18
N VAL A 457 -36.40 -24.22 -6.73
CA VAL A 457 -35.14 -23.99 -7.46
C VAL A 457 -34.31 -25.27 -7.65
N ARG A 458 -34.45 -26.22 -6.72
CA ARG A 458 -33.69 -27.49 -6.68
C ARG A 458 -34.18 -28.53 -7.68
N ASP A 459 -35.39 -28.38 -8.21
CA ASP A 459 -35.94 -29.29 -9.21
C ASP A 459 -35.29 -29.12 -10.59
N PHE A 460 -34.75 -27.94 -10.86
CA PHE A 460 -34.28 -27.54 -12.20
C PHE A 460 -32.77 -27.65 -12.34
N ALA A 461 -32.33 -28.04 -13.54
CA ALA A 461 -30.92 -28.15 -13.91
C ALA A 461 -30.17 -26.82 -13.70
N ALA A 462 -29.02 -26.91 -13.04
CA ALA A 462 -28.19 -25.80 -12.61
C ALA A 462 -26.76 -26.00 -13.12
N PRO A 463 -26.48 -25.70 -14.40
CA PRO A 463 -25.18 -25.96 -15.04
C PRO A 463 -24.04 -25.11 -14.48
N HIS A 464 -24.36 -24.06 -13.72
CA HIS A 464 -23.40 -23.22 -13.00
C HIS A 464 -22.88 -23.85 -11.71
N LEU A 465 -23.43 -24.99 -11.27
CA LEU A 465 -22.97 -25.74 -10.10
C LEU A 465 -22.02 -26.87 -10.54
N ALA A 466 -21.07 -27.22 -9.66
CA ALA A 466 -20.19 -28.38 -9.90
C ALA A 466 -20.99 -29.69 -9.99
N HIS A 467 -22.02 -29.82 -9.15
CA HIS A 467 -22.97 -30.93 -9.17
C HIS A 467 -24.39 -30.35 -9.24
N SER A 468 -25.08 -30.57 -10.36
CA SER A 468 -26.47 -30.12 -10.51
C SER A 468 -27.40 -31.00 -9.67
N GLU A 469 -28.06 -30.40 -8.68
CA GLU A 469 -29.04 -31.09 -7.82
C GLU A 469 -30.32 -31.49 -8.59
N GLY A 470 -30.74 -30.64 -9.54
CA GLY A 470 -31.95 -30.82 -10.33
C GLY A 470 -31.68 -31.36 -11.73
N THR A 471 -32.67 -32.05 -12.29
CA THR A 471 -32.61 -32.68 -13.63
C THR A 471 -33.61 -32.09 -14.62
N LYS A 472 -34.63 -31.35 -14.16
CA LYS A 472 -35.66 -30.79 -15.05
C LYS A 472 -35.11 -29.59 -15.84
N PRO A 473 -35.39 -29.44 -17.14
CA PRO A 473 -35.07 -28.21 -17.84
C PRO A 473 -35.91 -27.04 -17.30
N LEU A 474 -35.40 -25.82 -17.47
CA LEU A 474 -36.17 -24.61 -17.15
C LEU A 474 -37.45 -24.55 -18.01
N PRO A 475 -38.63 -24.32 -17.42
CA PRO A 475 -39.88 -24.20 -18.17
C PRO A 475 -39.80 -23.05 -19.19
N PRO A 476 -40.55 -23.13 -20.31
CA PRO A 476 -40.57 -22.07 -21.30
C PRO A 476 -41.05 -20.76 -20.66
N GLY A 477 -40.30 -19.67 -20.87
CA GLY A 477 -40.58 -18.36 -20.28
C GLY A 477 -40.08 -18.17 -18.84
N ALA A 478 -39.64 -19.24 -18.16
CA ALA A 478 -39.05 -19.15 -16.83
C ALA A 478 -37.66 -18.50 -16.89
N ARG A 479 -37.31 -17.79 -15.81
CA ARG A 479 -36.07 -17.02 -15.69
C ARG A 479 -35.36 -17.39 -14.40
N ARG A 480 -34.04 -17.55 -14.49
CA ARG A 480 -33.18 -17.74 -13.32
C ARG A 480 -32.62 -16.40 -12.88
N VAL A 481 -32.91 -16.00 -11.64
CA VAL A 481 -32.51 -14.72 -11.06
C VAL A 481 -31.38 -14.95 -10.07
N ALA A 482 -30.27 -14.23 -10.25
CA ALA A 482 -29.18 -14.15 -9.28
C ALA A 482 -29.29 -12.84 -8.49
N VAL A 483 -29.47 -12.96 -7.18
CA VAL A 483 -29.44 -11.85 -6.25
C VAL A 483 -27.99 -11.62 -5.84
N LEU A 484 -27.48 -10.44 -6.16
CA LEU A 484 -26.10 -10.05 -5.88
C LEU A 484 -26.09 -8.85 -4.96
N ARG A 485 -25.46 -9.00 -3.81
CA ARG A 485 -25.17 -7.90 -2.90
C ARG A 485 -23.76 -7.40 -3.19
N TRP A 486 -23.69 -6.26 -3.85
CA TRP A 486 -22.42 -5.60 -4.08
C TRP A 486 -21.95 -4.92 -2.80
N GLU A 487 -20.81 -5.38 -2.27
CA GLU A 487 -20.16 -4.71 -1.14
C GLU A 487 -19.48 -3.40 -1.59
N LEU A 488 -19.38 -2.44 -0.67
CA LEU A 488 -18.72 -1.15 -0.88
C LEU A 488 -17.34 -1.23 -1.57
N PRO A 489 -16.49 -2.25 -1.31
CA PRO A 489 -15.21 -2.37 -2.01
C PRO A 489 -15.27 -2.62 -3.51
N GLN A 490 -16.43 -3.00 -4.04
CA GLN A 490 -16.64 -3.29 -5.46
C GLN A 490 -17.05 -2.06 -6.27
N PHE A 491 -17.27 -0.93 -5.61
CA PHE A 491 -17.66 0.33 -6.24
C PHE A 491 -16.51 1.35 -6.26
N SER A 492 -16.56 2.25 -7.24
CA SER A 492 -15.69 3.43 -7.25
C SER A 492 -16.03 4.35 -6.07
N SER A 493 -15.02 5.02 -5.52
CA SER A 493 -15.17 5.89 -4.35
C SER A 493 -16.05 7.12 -4.54
N ARG A 494 -16.34 7.51 -5.80
CA ARG A 494 -17.23 8.64 -6.16
C ARG A 494 -18.63 8.23 -6.61
N GLY A 495 -18.88 6.94 -6.89
CA GLY A 495 -20.09 6.55 -7.61
C GLY A 495 -20.62 5.16 -7.31
N ARG A 496 -21.71 4.81 -8.00
CA ARG A 496 -22.30 3.46 -8.03
C ARG A 496 -21.72 2.62 -9.19
N GLU A 497 -20.63 3.06 -9.80
CA GLU A 497 -19.97 2.32 -10.89
C GLU A 497 -19.19 1.13 -10.31
N LEU A 498 -19.41 -0.05 -10.88
CA LEU A 498 -18.65 -1.24 -10.52
C LEU A 498 -17.21 -1.14 -11.02
N LEU A 499 -16.28 -1.51 -10.15
CA LEU A 499 -14.87 -1.72 -10.47
C LEU A 499 -14.69 -2.98 -11.31
N GLY A 500 -13.47 -3.20 -11.81
CA GLY A 500 -13.19 -4.21 -12.84
C GLY A 500 -13.72 -5.60 -12.52
N ARG A 501 -13.45 -6.09 -11.31
CA ARG A 501 -13.91 -7.41 -10.87
C ARG A 501 -15.44 -7.52 -10.84
N GLY A 502 -16.13 -6.51 -10.32
CA GLY A 502 -17.59 -6.51 -10.22
C GLY A 502 -18.25 -6.37 -11.59
N SER A 503 -17.72 -5.49 -12.44
CA SER A 503 -18.11 -5.37 -13.85
C SER A 503 -17.97 -6.71 -14.55
N MET A 504 -16.84 -7.40 -14.35
CA MET A 504 -16.59 -8.72 -14.92
C MET A 504 -17.60 -9.78 -14.45
N ALA A 505 -17.82 -9.86 -13.15
CA ALA A 505 -18.81 -10.76 -12.55
C ALA A 505 -20.21 -10.56 -13.16
N ARG A 506 -20.63 -9.30 -13.31
CA ARG A 506 -21.91 -8.94 -13.92
C ARG A 506 -22.05 -9.50 -15.33
N ARG A 507 -21.05 -9.33 -16.21
CA ARG A 507 -21.19 -9.85 -17.60
C ARG A 507 -21.09 -11.37 -17.65
N HIS A 508 -20.23 -12.01 -16.85
CA HIS A 508 -20.17 -13.47 -16.77
C HIS A 508 -21.49 -14.08 -16.31
N LEU A 509 -22.10 -13.57 -15.25
CA LEU A 509 -23.37 -14.10 -14.76
C LEU A 509 -24.51 -13.89 -15.76
N ARG A 510 -24.55 -12.74 -16.47
CA ARG A 510 -25.51 -12.54 -17.56
C ARG A 510 -25.29 -13.51 -18.72
N ALA A 511 -24.04 -13.72 -19.13
CA ALA A 511 -23.69 -14.66 -20.19
C ALA A 511 -23.99 -16.12 -19.81
N ALA A 512 -23.95 -16.46 -18.51
CA ALA A 512 -24.40 -17.74 -17.98
C ALA A 512 -25.94 -17.90 -17.91
N GLY A 513 -26.71 -16.91 -18.35
CA GLY A 513 -28.17 -16.97 -18.44
C GLY A 513 -28.93 -16.44 -17.22
N PHE A 514 -28.26 -15.77 -16.28
CA PHE A 514 -28.92 -15.16 -15.13
C PHE A 514 -29.50 -13.78 -15.45
N LEU A 515 -30.70 -13.51 -14.95
CA LEU A 515 -31.18 -12.16 -14.69
C LEU A 515 -30.62 -11.68 -13.34
N LEU A 516 -30.06 -10.47 -13.28
CA LEU A 516 -29.40 -9.99 -12.07
C LEU A 516 -30.31 -9.06 -11.27
N ALA A 517 -30.53 -9.40 -10.00
CA ALA A 517 -31.16 -8.54 -9.00
C ALA A 517 -30.07 -7.97 -8.08
N GLU A 518 -29.65 -6.73 -8.35
CA GLU A 518 -28.49 -6.14 -7.70
C GLU A 518 -28.90 -5.26 -6.51
N VAL A 519 -28.43 -5.61 -5.30
CA VAL A 519 -28.67 -4.86 -4.07
C VAL A 519 -27.39 -4.13 -3.69
N SER A 520 -27.38 -2.80 -3.81
CA SER A 520 -26.25 -1.99 -3.33
C SER A 520 -26.39 -1.74 -1.83
N ALA A 521 -25.34 -1.99 -1.04
CA ALA A 521 -25.29 -1.67 0.39
C ALA A 521 -25.29 -0.15 0.72
N GLY A 522 -25.56 0.72 -0.27
CA GLY A 522 -25.42 2.18 -0.19
C GLY A 522 -26.71 2.97 0.08
N LYS A 523 -27.86 2.35 0.40
CA LYS A 523 -29.02 3.13 0.84
C LYS A 523 -28.72 3.74 2.22
N ARG A 524 -28.37 5.03 2.23
CA ARG A 524 -28.59 5.85 3.43
C ARG A 524 -30.11 5.92 3.67
N PRO A 525 -30.60 5.76 4.90
CA PRO A 525 -32.02 5.99 5.18
C PRO A 525 -32.36 7.47 4.84
N GLY A 526 -33.21 7.70 3.85
CA GLY A 526 -33.75 9.05 3.54
C GLY A 526 -33.83 9.52 2.07
N ASP A 527 -33.45 8.72 1.06
CA ASP A 527 -33.54 9.17 -0.36
C ASP A 527 -34.85 8.71 -1.02
N PRO A 528 -35.79 9.60 -1.41
CA PRO A 528 -37.20 9.27 -1.63
C PRO A 528 -37.59 8.96 -3.08
N ARG A 529 -36.67 8.56 -3.96
CA ARG A 529 -37.02 8.18 -5.34
C ARG A 529 -36.75 6.70 -5.58
N GLY A 530 -37.78 5.90 -5.30
CA GLY A 530 -37.96 4.53 -5.79
C GLY A 530 -38.93 4.54 -6.96
#